data_AF-A0A7Z9UP43-F1
#
_entry.id   AF-A0A7Z9UP43-F1
#
_cell.length_a   1.000
_cell.length_b   1.000
_cell.length_c   1.000
_cell.angle_alpha   90.00
_cell.angle_beta   90.00
_cell.angle_gamma   90.00
#
_symmetry.space_group_name_H-M   'P 1'
#
loop_
_entity.id
_entity.type
_entity.pdbx_description
1 polymer ?
#
loop_
_entity_poly.entity_id
_entity_poly.type
_entity_poly.pdbx_seq_one_letter_code
_entity_poly.pdbx_strand_id
1 'polypeptide(L)'
;MASEAGQDLTFGVISFYKAQANQIRKQIGELTDDPRRLRIGTVDSFQGMEFDVVFLSMVRTTRQKRKKRDGDRQKQAYGLFGHLCLSNRLNVSMSRQKKLLVVVGDSTLLQDDLAPDFIPGLVDFFKLCQESGVVLR
;
A
#
# COMPACT_ATOMS: atom_id res chain seq x y z
N MET A 1 -16.02 -14.58 -3.49
CA MET A 1 -15.20 -14.66 -4.72
C MET A 1 -16.01 -15.35 -5.80
N ALA A 2 -16.75 -14.57 -6.61
CA ALA A 2 -17.73 -15.09 -7.56
C ALA A 2 -17.52 -14.62 -9.00
N SER A 3 -16.43 -13.89 -9.28
CA SER A 3 -16.08 -13.56 -10.66
C SER A 3 -15.28 -14.69 -11.27
N GLU A 4 -15.69 -15.12 -12.46
CA GLU A 4 -14.98 -16.09 -13.30
C GLU A 4 -13.53 -15.63 -13.52
N ALA A 5 -13.33 -14.35 -13.83
CA ALA A 5 -12.01 -13.75 -14.05
C ALA A 5 -11.05 -13.85 -12.84
N GLY A 6 -11.58 -13.98 -11.62
CA GLY A 6 -10.78 -14.06 -10.39
C GLY A 6 -10.70 -15.46 -9.77
N GLN A 7 -11.24 -16.49 -10.44
CA GLN A 7 -11.37 -17.82 -9.86
C GLN A 7 -10.02 -18.47 -9.57
N ASP A 8 -9.08 -18.36 -10.49
CA ASP A 8 -7.76 -19.01 -10.42
C ASP A 8 -6.63 -18.05 -10.01
N LEU A 9 -6.98 -16.84 -9.58
CA LEU A 9 -6.00 -15.84 -9.14
C LEU A 9 -5.70 -15.96 -7.64
N THR A 10 -4.47 -15.62 -7.31
CA THR A 10 -3.98 -15.48 -5.94
C THR A 10 -3.93 -14.00 -5.53
N PHE A 11 -4.30 -13.71 -4.28
CA PHE A 11 -4.48 -12.36 -3.77
C PHE A 11 -3.65 -12.10 -2.52
N GLY A 12 -2.86 -11.03 -2.55
CA GLY A 12 -2.15 -10.52 -1.38
C GLY A 12 -2.76 -9.20 -0.91
N VAL A 13 -3.07 -9.06 0.37
CA VAL A 13 -3.47 -7.78 0.98
C VAL A 13 -2.42 -7.38 2.01
N ILE A 14 -1.69 -6.32 1.70
CA ILE A 14 -0.50 -5.88 2.43
C ILE A 14 -0.78 -4.56 3.13
N SER A 15 -0.36 -4.44 4.38
CA SER A 15 -0.28 -3.16 5.09
C SER A 15 1.06 -3.00 5.81
N PHE A 16 1.47 -1.77 6.03
CA PHE A 16 2.62 -1.46 6.90
C PHE A 16 2.28 -1.51 8.40
N TYR A 17 0.99 -1.67 8.74
CA TYR A 17 0.49 -1.58 10.10
C TYR A 17 -0.29 -2.85 10.48
N LYS A 18 0.16 -3.53 11.55
CA LYS A 18 -0.46 -4.76 12.05
C LYS A 18 -1.95 -4.58 12.40
N ALA A 19 -2.30 -3.44 13.01
CA ALA A 19 -3.69 -3.13 13.34
C ALA A 19 -4.58 -3.09 12.10
N GLN A 20 -4.12 -2.45 11.01
CA GLN A 20 -4.85 -2.42 9.74
C GLN A 20 -4.98 -3.82 9.14
N ALA A 21 -3.89 -4.59 9.08
CA ALA A 21 -3.91 -5.95 8.56
C ALA A 21 -4.90 -6.84 9.33
N ASN A 22 -4.96 -6.70 10.65
CA ASN A 22 -5.92 -7.41 11.50
C ASN A 22 -7.37 -6.97 11.24
N GLN A 23 -7.62 -5.68 11.06
CA GLN A 23 -8.96 -5.17 10.72
C GLN A 23 -9.44 -5.71 9.38
N ILE A 24 -8.59 -5.67 8.35
CA ILE A 24 -8.90 -6.24 7.03
C ILE A 24 -9.17 -7.74 7.16
N ARG A 25 -8.30 -8.48 7.87
CA ARG A 25 -8.48 -9.92 8.10
C ARG A 25 -9.81 -10.24 8.78
N LYS A 26 -10.25 -9.43 9.75
CA LYS A 26 -11.55 -9.61 10.39
C LYS A 26 -12.72 -9.41 9.44
N GLN A 27 -12.59 -8.53 8.44
CA GLN A 27 -13.67 -8.22 7.51
C GLN A 27 -13.77 -9.21 6.34
N ILE A 28 -12.62 -9.68 5.83
CA ILE A 28 -12.57 -10.44 4.58
C ILE A 28 -11.76 -11.74 4.65
N GLY A 29 -11.25 -12.10 5.83
CA GLY A 29 -10.43 -13.31 6.01
C GLY A 29 -11.20 -14.60 5.75
N GLU A 30 -12.53 -14.57 5.90
CA GLU A 30 -13.42 -15.72 5.68
C GLU A 30 -13.92 -15.81 4.23
N LEU A 31 -13.44 -14.94 3.32
CA LEU A 31 -13.81 -15.03 1.89
C LEU A 31 -13.32 -16.32 1.22
N THR A 32 -12.32 -16.98 1.81
CA THR A 32 -11.84 -18.31 1.41
C THR A 32 -11.07 -18.96 2.54
N ASP A 33 -11.22 -20.28 2.63
CA ASP A 33 -10.44 -21.09 3.56
C ASP A 33 -9.05 -21.49 3.00
N ASP A 34 -8.74 -21.17 1.73
CA ASP A 34 -7.41 -21.47 1.16
C ASP A 34 -6.44 -20.31 1.43
N PRO A 35 -5.48 -20.46 2.35
CA PRO A 35 -4.50 -19.43 2.69
C PRO A 35 -3.51 -19.13 1.55
N ARG A 36 -3.44 -19.99 0.51
CA ARG A 36 -2.65 -19.75 -0.70
C ARG A 36 -3.38 -18.82 -1.67
N ARG A 37 -4.72 -18.80 -1.62
CA ARG A 37 -5.54 -17.96 -2.49
C ARG A 37 -5.69 -16.55 -1.95
N LEU A 38 -5.83 -16.37 -0.63
CA LEU A 38 -5.88 -15.07 0.00
C LEU A 38 -4.92 -15.01 1.20
N ARG A 39 -3.95 -14.10 1.12
CA ARG A 39 -3.06 -13.78 2.23
C ARG A 39 -3.24 -12.33 2.65
N ILE A 40 -3.39 -12.09 3.95
CA ILE A 40 -3.55 -10.75 4.54
C ILE A 40 -2.49 -10.56 5.62
N GLY A 41 -1.71 -9.49 5.59
CA GLY A 41 -0.65 -9.34 6.59
C GLY A 41 0.17 -8.07 6.46
N THR A 42 1.21 -8.01 7.30
CA THR A 42 2.20 -6.94 7.23
C THR A 42 3.24 -7.24 6.15
N VAL A 43 3.93 -6.21 5.65
CA VAL A 43 4.98 -6.36 4.61
C VAL A 43 5.94 -7.51 4.89
N ASP A 44 6.44 -7.64 6.13
CA ASP A 44 7.41 -8.70 6.49
C ASP A 44 6.86 -10.11 6.29
N SER A 45 5.54 -10.30 6.44
CA SER A 45 4.89 -11.61 6.26
C SER A 45 4.75 -12.06 4.80
N PHE A 46 5.18 -11.21 3.85
CA PHE A 46 5.15 -11.43 2.39
C PHE A 46 6.55 -11.58 1.77
N GLN A 47 7.62 -11.62 2.57
CA GLN A 47 8.97 -11.79 2.03
C GLN A 47 9.10 -13.13 1.29
N GLY A 48 9.61 -13.09 0.05
CA GLY A 48 9.78 -14.27 -0.79
C GLY A 48 8.48 -14.85 -1.35
N MET A 49 7.35 -14.13 -1.22
CA MET A 49 6.05 -14.55 -1.75
C MET A 49 5.62 -13.64 -2.89
N GLU A 50 4.79 -14.17 -3.79
CA GLU A 50 4.22 -13.43 -4.91
C GLU A 50 2.78 -13.88 -5.17
N PHE A 51 1.94 -12.95 -5.61
CA PHE A 51 0.51 -13.12 -5.85
C PHE A 51 0.15 -12.55 -7.21
N ASP A 52 -0.90 -13.03 -7.86
CA ASP A 52 -1.37 -12.47 -9.12
C ASP A 52 -1.79 -11.00 -8.94
N VAL A 53 -2.55 -10.74 -7.88
CA VAL A 53 -3.07 -9.41 -7.53
C VAL A 53 -2.66 -9.04 -6.11
N VAL A 54 -2.13 -7.83 -5.94
CA VAL A 54 -1.78 -7.29 -4.63
C VAL A 54 -2.53 -6.00 -4.35
N PHE A 55 -3.15 -5.94 -3.19
CA PHE A 55 -3.72 -4.72 -2.61
C PHE A 55 -2.77 -4.19 -1.53
N LEU A 56 -2.28 -2.97 -1.70
CA LEU A 56 -1.42 -2.29 -0.73
C LEU A 56 -2.19 -1.16 -0.05
N SER A 57 -2.38 -1.27 1.27
CA SER A 57 -3.02 -0.22 2.07
C SER A 57 -1.98 0.76 2.62
N MET A 58 -2.07 2.04 2.23
CA MET A 58 -1.20 3.11 2.74
C MET A 58 -1.49 3.48 4.19
N VAL A 59 -2.75 3.34 4.65
CA VAL A 59 -3.29 3.65 5.98
C VAL A 59 -3.22 5.14 6.38
N ARG A 60 -2.09 5.78 6.14
CA ARG A 60 -1.85 7.17 6.46
C ARG A 60 -2.75 8.07 5.61
N THR A 61 -3.14 9.18 6.21
CA THR A 61 -3.90 10.26 5.59
C THR A 61 -3.38 11.59 6.13
N THR A 62 -3.55 12.65 5.35
CA THR A 62 -3.21 14.01 5.77
C THR A 62 -4.24 14.52 6.77
N ARG A 63 -3.79 15.06 7.91
CA ARG A 63 -4.65 15.94 8.73
C ARG A 63 -4.62 17.34 8.13
N GLN A 64 -5.79 17.94 7.89
CA GLN A 64 -5.88 19.31 7.39
C GLN A 64 -5.12 20.29 8.31
N LYS A 65 -4.46 21.27 7.70
CA LYS A 65 -3.71 22.37 8.33
C LYS A 65 -2.45 21.94 9.09
N ARG A 66 -1.39 21.58 8.35
CA ARG A 66 -0.03 21.63 8.91
C ARG A 66 0.59 22.98 8.54
N LYS A 67 0.98 23.76 9.56
CA LYS A 67 1.84 24.93 9.35
C LYS A 67 3.17 24.44 8.76
N LYS A 68 3.78 25.20 7.84
CA LYS A 68 5.18 24.99 7.47
C LYS A 68 6.00 24.94 8.75
N ARG A 69 6.66 23.82 9.01
CA ARG A 69 7.49 23.63 10.20
C ARG A 69 8.92 23.90 9.77
N ASP A 70 9.56 24.88 10.40
CA ASP A 70 11.02 24.94 10.41
C ASP A 70 11.55 23.70 11.15
N GLY A 71 12.62 23.10 10.62
CA GLY A 71 13.30 21.96 11.24
C GLY A 71 13.47 20.74 10.34
N ASP A 72 14.00 19.67 10.94
CA ASP A 72 14.45 18.45 10.26
C ASP A 72 13.37 17.79 9.37
N ARG A 73 13.61 17.80 8.04
CA ARG A 73 12.74 17.19 7.03
C ARG A 73 12.49 15.70 7.28
N GLN A 74 13.49 14.95 7.76
CA GLN A 74 13.34 13.52 8.04
C GLN A 74 12.28 13.29 9.12
N LYS A 75 12.35 14.04 10.21
CA LYS A 75 11.37 13.97 11.29
C LYS A 75 9.97 14.38 10.82
N GLN A 76 9.88 15.39 9.97
CA GLN A 76 8.61 15.84 9.40
C GLN A 76 7.97 14.78 8.51
N ALA A 77 8.76 14.19 7.61
CA ALA A 77 8.34 13.13 6.70
C ALA A 77 7.90 11.89 7.48
N TYR A 78 8.69 11.44 8.46
CA TYR A 78 8.31 10.31 9.30
C TYR A 78 7.01 10.57 10.10
N GLY A 79 6.79 11.81 10.55
CA GLY A 79 5.54 12.22 11.18
C GLY A 79 4.33 12.24 10.21
N LEU A 80 4.56 12.38 8.91
CA LEU A 80 3.52 12.35 7.87
C LEU A 80 3.29 10.92 7.38
N PHE A 81 4.29 10.31 6.76
CA PHE A 81 4.20 9.03 6.06
C PHE A 81 4.49 7.82 6.95
N GLY A 82 5.11 8.00 8.12
CA GLY A 82 5.39 6.92 9.06
C GLY A 82 6.23 5.80 8.45
N HIS A 83 5.72 4.57 8.52
CA HIS A 83 6.43 3.38 8.05
C HIS A 83 6.53 3.30 6.52
N LEU A 84 5.78 4.14 5.78
CA LEU A 84 5.93 4.24 4.32
C LEU A 84 7.32 4.75 3.93
N CYS A 85 7.99 5.54 4.78
CA CYS A 85 9.37 6.01 4.57
C CYS A 85 10.43 4.89 4.56
N LEU A 86 10.06 3.66 4.94
CA LEU A 86 10.99 2.53 5.02
C LEU A 86 11.17 1.93 3.62
N SER A 87 12.12 2.47 2.86
CA SER A 87 12.37 2.13 1.44
C SER A 87 12.40 0.63 1.16
N ASN A 88 13.15 -0.16 1.94
CA ASN A 88 13.21 -1.62 1.76
C ASN A 88 11.84 -2.30 1.87
N ARG A 89 10.99 -1.83 2.80
CA ARG A 89 9.64 -2.37 2.99
C ARG A 89 8.69 -1.89 1.89
N LEU A 90 8.88 -0.66 1.42
CA LEU A 90 8.11 -0.12 0.30
C LEU A 90 8.41 -0.87 -1.01
N ASN A 91 9.68 -1.12 -1.30
CA ASN A 91 10.08 -1.90 -2.47
C ASN A 91 9.51 -3.31 -2.42
N VAL A 92 9.57 -3.98 -1.26
CA VAL A 92 8.96 -5.31 -1.10
C VAL A 92 7.46 -5.24 -1.36
N SER A 93 6.71 -4.34 -0.71
CA SER A 93 5.25 -4.30 -0.83
C SER A 93 4.74 -3.96 -2.23
N MET A 94 5.51 -3.19 -3.01
CA MET A 94 5.18 -2.79 -4.38
C MET A 94 5.69 -3.76 -5.46
N SER A 95 6.28 -4.90 -5.07
CA SER A 95 6.84 -5.89 -6.00
C SER A 95 6.36 -7.32 -5.74
N ARG A 96 5.27 -7.50 -4.98
CA ARG A 96 4.71 -8.84 -4.70
C ARG A 96 3.68 -9.29 -5.75
N GLN A 97 3.25 -8.39 -6.62
CA GLN A 97 2.29 -8.67 -7.69
C GLN A 97 2.97 -9.29 -8.92
N LYS A 98 2.27 -10.22 -9.58
CA LYS A 98 2.65 -10.73 -10.90
C LYS A 98 1.87 -10.07 -12.03
N LYS A 99 0.61 -9.69 -11.78
CA LYS A 99 -0.30 -9.15 -12.81
C LYS A 99 -0.81 -7.76 -12.47
N LEU A 100 -1.22 -7.50 -11.22
CA LEU A 100 -1.85 -6.23 -10.83
C LEU A 100 -1.45 -5.78 -9.43
N LEU A 101 -1.01 -4.52 -9.31
CA LEU A 101 -0.87 -3.80 -8.05
C LEU A 101 -2.01 -2.79 -7.92
N VAL A 102 -2.74 -2.84 -6.81
CA VAL A 102 -3.74 -1.85 -6.42
C VAL A 102 -3.28 -1.19 -5.12
N VAL A 103 -3.07 0.12 -5.15
CA VAL A 103 -2.72 0.89 -3.94
C VAL A 103 -3.96 1.65 -3.47
N VAL A 104 -4.31 1.49 -2.19
CA VAL A 104 -5.47 2.13 -1.57
C VAL A 104 -4.98 3.09 -0.48
N GLY A 105 -5.30 4.38 -0.63
CA GLY A 105 -4.86 5.41 0.30
C GLY A 105 -5.33 6.80 -0.06
N ASP A 106 -4.88 7.76 0.75
CA ASP A 106 -5.15 9.18 0.56
C ASP A 106 -4.15 9.80 -0.42
N SER A 107 -4.61 10.13 -1.63
CA SER A 107 -3.78 10.72 -2.68
C SER A 107 -3.24 12.11 -2.35
N THR A 108 -3.81 12.82 -1.35
CA THR A 108 -3.26 14.11 -0.90
C THR A 108 -1.89 13.96 -0.25
N LEU A 109 -1.58 12.79 0.33
CA LEU A 109 -0.23 12.51 0.85
C LEU A 109 0.82 12.50 -0.24
N LEU A 110 0.45 12.05 -1.45
CA LEU A 110 1.39 11.93 -2.57
C LEU A 110 1.68 13.28 -3.23
N GLN A 111 0.91 14.31 -2.88
CA GLN A 111 1.05 15.68 -3.37
C GLN A 111 1.83 16.58 -2.41
N ASP A 112 2.22 16.06 -1.24
CA ASP A 112 3.06 16.77 -0.26
C ASP A 112 4.48 16.97 -0.80
N ASP A 113 5.12 18.10 -0.47
CA ASP A 113 6.44 18.47 -0.98
C ASP A 113 7.57 17.54 -0.50
N LEU A 114 7.34 16.80 0.59
CA LEU A 114 8.26 15.78 1.08
C LEU A 114 8.07 14.43 0.35
N ALA A 115 6.93 14.17 -0.29
CA ALA A 115 6.62 12.84 -0.81
C ALA A 115 7.66 12.32 -1.83
N PRO A 116 8.15 13.13 -2.80
CA PRO A 116 9.15 12.66 -3.77
C PRO A 116 10.46 12.18 -3.14
N ASP A 117 10.87 12.76 -2.01
CA ASP A 117 12.14 12.39 -1.38
C ASP A 117 12.00 11.19 -0.44
N PHE A 118 10.83 11.03 0.20
CA PHE A 118 10.67 10.08 1.31
C PHE A 118 9.82 8.85 0.97
N ILE A 119 8.93 8.95 -0.02
CA ILE A 119 8.11 7.84 -0.51
C ILE A 119 8.05 7.81 -2.05
N PRO A 120 9.19 7.93 -2.76
CA PRO A 120 9.24 8.11 -4.22
C PRO A 120 8.47 7.03 -4.98
N GLY A 121 8.58 5.76 -4.56
CA GLY A 121 7.88 4.65 -5.21
C GLY A 121 6.37 4.84 -5.31
N LEU A 122 5.72 5.40 -4.28
CA LEU A 122 4.27 5.68 -4.31
C LEU A 122 3.94 6.88 -5.19
N VAL A 123 4.79 7.90 -5.21
CA VAL A 123 4.63 9.08 -6.06
C VAL A 123 4.73 8.68 -7.53
N ASP A 124 5.76 7.91 -7.88
CA ASP A 124 5.99 7.47 -9.25
C ASP A 124 4.93 6.47 -9.71
N PHE A 125 4.50 5.55 -8.83
CA PHE A 125 3.38 4.67 -9.13
C PHE A 125 2.08 5.44 -9.38
N PHE A 126 1.79 6.48 -8.59
CA PHE A 126 0.60 7.29 -8.80
C PHE A 126 0.65 8.04 -10.14
N LYS A 127 1.80 8.63 -10.52
CA LYS A 127 1.99 9.23 -11.85
C LYS A 127 1.80 8.20 -12.97
N LEU A 128 2.39 7.01 -12.83
CA LEU A 128 2.21 5.92 -13.78
C LEU A 128 0.74 5.55 -13.95
N CYS A 129 -0.02 5.50 -12.85
CA CYS A 129 -1.47 5.27 -12.88
C CYS A 129 -2.25 6.38 -13.57
N GLN A 130 -1.78 7.64 -13.54
CA GLN A 130 -2.42 8.75 -14.25
C GLN A 130 -2.15 8.70 -15.76
N GLU A 131 -0.98 8.21 -16.17
CA GLU A 131 -0.57 8.20 -17.58
C GLU A 131 -1.01 6.95 -18.34
N SER A 132 -0.92 5.77 -17.70
CA SER A 132 -1.10 4.47 -18.37
C SER A 132 -1.85 3.43 -17.54
N GLY A 133 -2.10 3.70 -16.26
CA GLY A 133 -2.91 2.83 -15.40
C GLY A 133 -4.33 3.37 -15.19
N VAL A 134 -4.84 3.18 -13.98
CA VAL A 134 -6.18 3.63 -13.59
C VAL A 134 -6.10 4.33 -12.24
N VAL A 135 -6.75 5.49 -12.13
CA VAL A 135 -6.99 6.19 -10.86
C VAL A 135 -8.50 6.29 -10.64
N LEU A 136 -8.98 5.64 -9.58
CA LEU A 136 -10.37 5.73 -9.13
C LEU A 136 -10.48 6.84 -8.07
N ARG A 137 -11.49 7.72 -8.18
CA ARG A 137 -11.75 8.83 -7.25
C ARG A 137 -13.06 8.64 -6.53
#